data_AF-A0A840N4C7-F1
#
_entry.id   AF-A0A840N4C7-F1
#
_cell.length_a   1.000
_cell.length_b   1.000
_cell.length_c   1.000
_cell.angle_alpha   90.00
_cell.angle_beta   90.00
_cell.angle_gamma   90.00
#
_symmetry.space_group_name_H-M   'P 1'
#
loop_
_entity.id
_entity.type
_entity.pdbx_description
1 polymer ?
#
loop_
_entity_poly.entity_id
_entity_poly.type
_entity_poly.pdbx_seq_one_letter_code
_entity_poly.pdbx_strand_id
1 'polypeptide(L)'
;MSDTRPPVPITDELRDRANDVLERLFALDEAVANARAFRATLEDLHRRGLSVVQEPHISAIGMVRAGTLRAAIGAIMACLDPSDWRGNRASAGQILDLLQDSTLAAVFPENAKAAADAAQALAAARTEFEALRQDKLFQDGRALRNDAIAHILIPDEPTPTVEYDTFFKLHDAAERLVVLLYIACTRGRPQYIEHEERFKRLATTFWDTYFTGMRATGT
;
A
#
# COMPACT_ATOMS: atom_id res chain seq x y z
N MET A 1 8.37 34.52 -23.28
CA MET A 1 9.55 33.76 -23.78
C MET A 1 9.20 32.29 -23.68
N SER A 2 8.95 31.65 -24.82
CA SER A 2 8.60 30.24 -24.92
C SER A 2 9.88 29.42 -24.87
N ASP A 3 10.21 28.86 -23.71
CA ASP A 3 11.33 27.92 -23.56
C ASP A 3 10.90 26.54 -24.06
N THR A 4 10.82 26.40 -25.39
CA THR A 4 10.62 25.12 -26.07
C THR A 4 11.98 24.43 -26.16
N ARG A 5 12.38 23.74 -25.09
CA ARG A 5 13.42 22.70 -25.24
C ARG A 5 12.95 21.71 -26.31
N PRO A 6 13.82 21.32 -27.24
CA PRO A 6 13.48 20.29 -28.21
C PRO A 6 13.10 19.00 -27.46
N PRO A 7 12.06 18.27 -27.90
CA PRO A 7 11.65 17.03 -27.27
C PRO A 7 12.82 16.04 -27.25
N VAL A 8 13.03 15.37 -26.10
CA VAL A 8 14.02 14.30 -25.98
C VAL A 8 13.65 13.21 -27.01
N PRO A 9 14.57 12.79 -27.90
CA PRO A 9 14.28 11.71 -28.84
C PRO A 9 13.99 10.43 -28.04
N ILE A 10 12.77 9.92 -28.13
CA ILE A 10 12.39 8.68 -27.44
C ILE A 10 13.01 7.50 -28.18
N THR A 11 14.11 6.98 -27.63
CA THR A 11 14.72 5.72 -28.06
C THR A 11 13.88 4.53 -27.58
N ASP A 12 14.05 3.37 -28.22
CA ASP A 12 13.36 2.14 -27.78
C ASP A 12 13.75 1.78 -26.34
N GLU A 13 15.03 1.96 -25.98
CA GLU A 13 15.51 1.76 -24.60
C GLU A 13 14.82 2.69 -23.59
N LEU A 14 14.64 3.98 -23.94
CA LEU A 14 13.96 4.94 -23.08
C LEU A 14 12.47 4.61 -22.94
N ARG A 15 11.84 4.11 -24.02
CA ARG A 15 10.46 3.62 -23.99
C ARG A 15 10.30 2.40 -23.08
N ASP A 16 11.20 1.43 -23.18
CA ASP A 16 11.15 0.21 -22.36
C ASP A 16 11.32 0.54 -20.87
N ARG A 17 12.23 1.47 -20.53
CA ARG A 17 12.40 1.95 -19.16
C ARG A 17 11.17 2.71 -18.64
N ALA A 18 10.50 3.50 -19.50
CA ALA A 18 9.27 4.18 -19.13
C ALA A 18 8.13 3.18 -18.89
N ASN A 19 8.03 2.14 -19.72
CA ASN A 19 7.08 1.05 -19.51
C ASN A 19 7.34 0.29 -18.21
N ASP A 20 8.61 0.02 -17.86
CA ASP A 20 8.96 -0.62 -16.57
C ASP A 20 8.49 0.22 -15.38
N VAL A 21 8.66 1.55 -15.43
CA VAL A 21 8.12 2.45 -14.39
C VAL A 21 6.59 2.34 -14.30
N LEU A 22 5.88 2.28 -15.43
CA LEU A 22 4.42 2.17 -15.45
C LEU A 22 3.94 0.81 -14.91
N GLU A 23 4.57 -0.29 -15.32
CA GLU A 23 4.25 -1.62 -14.81
C GLU A 23 4.41 -1.68 -13.28
N ARG A 24 5.49 -1.09 -12.76
CA ARG A 24 5.75 -1.01 -11.32
C ARG A 24 4.75 -0.12 -10.61
N LEU A 25 4.38 1.01 -11.22
CA LEU A 25 3.38 1.91 -10.67
C LEU A 25 2.02 1.23 -10.53
N PHE A 26 1.61 0.44 -11.52
CA PHE A 26 0.37 -0.35 -11.45
C PHE A 26 0.45 -1.46 -10.41
N ALA A 27 1.57 -2.18 -10.32
CA ALA A 27 1.77 -3.19 -9.29
C ALA A 27 1.73 -2.58 -7.87
N LEU A 28 2.29 -1.39 -7.70
CA LEU A 28 2.25 -0.62 -6.44
C LEU A 28 0.81 -0.19 -6.11
N ASP A 29 0.04 0.28 -7.09
CA ASP A 29 -1.40 0.60 -6.94
C ASP A 29 -2.20 -0.62 -6.47
N GLU A 30 -2.02 -1.77 -7.14
CA GLU A 30 -2.68 -3.02 -6.76
C GLU A 30 -2.32 -3.47 -5.33
N ALA A 31 -1.06 -3.35 -4.94
CA ALA A 31 -0.62 -3.69 -3.59
C ALA A 31 -1.26 -2.79 -2.53
N VAL A 32 -1.39 -1.49 -2.80
CA VAL A 32 -2.11 -0.56 -1.92
C VAL A 32 -3.62 -0.84 -1.91
N ALA A 33 -4.22 -1.18 -3.05
CA ALA A 33 -5.62 -1.63 -3.12
C ALA A 33 -5.88 -2.85 -2.23
N ASN A 34 -4.98 -3.85 -2.27
CA ASN A 34 -5.07 -5.03 -1.40
C ASN A 34 -4.96 -4.65 0.08
N ALA A 35 -4.01 -3.77 0.43
CA ALA A 35 -3.88 -3.26 1.80
C ALA A 35 -5.13 -2.50 2.26
N ARG A 36 -5.76 -1.71 1.37
CA ARG A 36 -7.04 -1.01 1.61
C ARG A 36 -8.18 -1.98 1.86
N ALA A 37 -8.26 -3.06 1.08
CA ALA A 37 -9.27 -4.10 1.29
C ALA A 37 -9.13 -4.76 2.67
N PHE A 38 -7.90 -5.13 3.07
CA PHE A 38 -7.65 -5.66 4.41
C PHE A 38 -7.97 -4.67 5.52
N ARG A 39 -7.63 -3.39 5.33
CA ARG A 39 -8.01 -2.31 6.25
C ARG A 39 -9.52 -2.25 6.43
N ALA A 40 -10.28 -2.24 5.34
CA ALA A 40 -11.74 -2.20 5.40
C ALA A 40 -12.31 -3.39 6.18
N THR A 41 -11.76 -4.60 6.00
CA THR A 41 -12.15 -5.78 6.77
C THR A 41 -11.90 -5.61 8.27
N LEU A 42 -10.75 -5.04 8.67
CA LEU A 42 -10.42 -4.81 10.07
C LEU A 42 -11.27 -3.69 10.69
N GLU A 43 -11.51 -2.61 9.97
CA GLU A 43 -12.35 -1.49 10.42
C GLU A 43 -13.82 -1.91 10.58
N ASP A 44 -14.33 -2.75 9.68
CA ASP A 44 -15.68 -3.31 9.82
C ASP A 44 -15.79 -4.25 11.02
N LEU A 45 -14.79 -5.12 11.25
CA LEU A 45 -14.74 -5.98 12.44
C LEU A 45 -14.68 -5.15 13.74
N HIS A 46 -13.83 -4.12 13.77
CA HIS A 46 -13.67 -3.26 14.95
C HIS A 46 -14.99 -2.58 15.35
N ARG A 47 -15.81 -2.18 14.37
CA ARG A 47 -17.14 -1.58 14.60
C ARG A 47 -18.18 -2.56 15.14
N ARG A 48 -17.97 -3.88 15.05
CA ARG A 48 -19.03 -4.89 15.25
C ARG A 48 -19.27 -5.37 16.68
N GLY A 49 -18.66 -4.78 17.70
CA GLY A 49 -19.01 -5.05 19.11
C GLY A 49 -19.06 -6.54 19.47
N LEU A 50 -17.91 -7.16 19.72
CA LEU A 50 -17.79 -8.62 19.87
C LEU A 50 -18.20 -9.18 21.24
N SER A 51 -18.82 -8.37 22.11
CA SER A 51 -19.08 -8.72 23.52
C SER A 51 -20.05 -9.90 23.72
N VAL A 52 -20.84 -10.23 22.70
CA VAL A 52 -21.83 -11.31 22.74
C VAL A 52 -21.35 -12.58 22.03
N VAL A 53 -20.20 -12.54 21.37
CA VAL A 53 -19.61 -13.69 20.67
C VAL A 53 -18.95 -14.59 21.72
N GLN A 54 -19.09 -15.91 21.60
CA GLN A 54 -18.47 -16.88 22.49
C GLN A 54 -17.53 -17.82 21.73
N GLU A 55 -16.82 -18.70 22.45
CA GLU A 55 -16.05 -19.77 21.81
C GLU A 55 -16.98 -20.74 21.06
N PRO A 56 -16.56 -21.30 19.90
CA PRO A 56 -15.23 -21.18 19.28
C PRO A 56 -15.06 -19.94 18.36
N HIS A 57 -16.08 -19.09 18.26
CA HIS A 57 -16.12 -18.00 17.28
C HIS A 57 -15.18 -16.85 17.62
N ILE A 58 -14.95 -16.58 18.92
CA ILE A 58 -13.90 -15.64 19.35
C ILE A 58 -12.54 -16.06 18.79
N SER A 59 -12.16 -17.33 18.94
CA SER A 59 -10.89 -17.86 18.43
C SER A 59 -10.80 -17.75 16.90
N ALA A 60 -11.87 -18.13 16.18
CA ALA A 60 -11.90 -18.04 14.72
C ALA A 60 -11.79 -16.59 14.21
N ILE A 61 -12.50 -15.64 14.82
CA ILE A 61 -12.38 -14.21 14.51
C ILE A 61 -10.96 -13.71 14.80
N GLY A 62 -10.38 -14.14 15.92
CA GLY A 62 -8.99 -13.82 16.29
C GLY A 62 -7.99 -14.26 15.21
N MET A 63 -8.15 -15.48 14.68
CA MET A 63 -7.32 -16.01 13.59
C MET A 63 -7.48 -15.23 12.28
N VAL A 64 -8.72 -14.95 11.87
CA VAL A 64 -9.00 -14.16 10.65
C VAL A 64 -8.34 -12.79 10.78
N ARG A 65 -8.55 -12.11 11.91
CA ARG A 65 -7.98 -10.80 12.21
C ARG A 65 -6.45 -10.80 12.16
N ALA A 66 -5.81 -11.80 12.75
CA ALA A 66 -4.35 -11.95 12.72
C ALA A 66 -3.83 -12.20 11.29
N GLY A 67 -4.50 -13.07 10.54
CA GLY A 67 -4.17 -13.34 9.13
C GLY A 67 -4.32 -12.11 8.25
N THR A 68 -5.40 -11.34 8.43
CA THR A 68 -5.63 -10.08 7.72
C THR A 68 -4.55 -9.05 8.05
N LEU A 69 -4.21 -8.86 9.33
CA LEU A 69 -3.13 -7.95 9.74
C LEU A 69 -1.78 -8.34 9.12
N ARG A 70 -1.44 -9.62 9.16
CA ARG A 70 -0.20 -10.15 8.56
C ARG A 70 -0.14 -9.90 7.05
N ALA A 71 -1.23 -10.18 6.34
CA ALA A 71 -1.30 -9.92 4.90
C ALA A 71 -1.17 -8.42 4.59
N ALA A 72 -1.84 -7.59 5.37
CA ALA A 72 -1.86 -6.14 5.17
C ALA A 72 -0.50 -5.48 5.45
N ILE A 73 0.17 -5.85 6.55
CA ILE A 73 1.53 -5.35 6.83
C ILE A 73 2.54 -5.88 5.80
N GLY A 74 2.38 -7.13 5.34
CA GLY A 74 3.20 -7.69 4.27
C GLY A 74 3.09 -6.88 2.98
N ALA A 75 1.87 -6.56 2.56
CA ALA A 75 1.60 -5.75 1.37
C ALA A 75 2.17 -4.33 1.49
N ILE A 76 1.92 -3.63 2.62
CA ILE A 76 2.42 -2.26 2.80
C ILE A 76 3.94 -2.22 2.87
N MET A 77 4.56 -3.15 3.61
CA MET A 77 6.02 -3.18 3.69
C MET A 77 6.67 -3.56 2.36
N ALA A 78 5.98 -4.32 1.52
CA ALA A 78 6.39 -4.55 0.14
C ALA A 78 6.33 -3.24 -0.69
N CYS A 79 5.30 -2.41 -0.48
CA CYS A 79 5.20 -1.08 -1.09
C CYS A 79 6.34 -0.14 -0.68
N LEU A 80 6.70 -0.18 0.60
CA LEU A 80 7.65 0.74 1.21
C LEU A 80 9.09 0.21 1.23
N ASP A 81 9.36 -0.96 0.65
CA ASP A 81 10.71 -1.51 0.62
C ASP A 81 11.62 -0.63 -0.24
N PRO A 82 12.76 -0.14 0.28
CA PRO A 82 13.67 0.73 -0.48
C PRO A 82 14.44 0.02 -1.58
N SER A 83 14.68 -1.29 -1.47
CA SER A 83 15.48 -2.04 -2.45
C SER A 83 15.17 -3.52 -2.28
N ASP A 84 14.22 -4.02 -3.07
CA ASP A 84 13.99 -5.45 -3.09
C ASP A 84 14.91 -6.15 -4.10
N TRP A 85 15.93 -6.82 -3.59
CA TRP A 85 16.83 -7.69 -4.35
C TRP A 85 16.10 -8.86 -5.04
N ARG A 86 14.88 -9.20 -4.61
CA ARG A 86 14.02 -10.22 -5.24
C ARG A 86 13.25 -9.67 -6.44
N GLY A 87 13.36 -8.37 -6.72
CA GLY A 87 12.72 -7.75 -7.87
C GLY A 87 11.21 -7.52 -7.71
N ASN A 88 10.73 -7.23 -6.50
CA ASN A 88 9.33 -6.91 -6.29
C ASN A 88 8.90 -5.65 -7.05
N ARG A 89 7.92 -5.82 -7.93
CA ARG A 89 7.41 -4.77 -8.82
C ARG A 89 6.63 -3.68 -8.08
N ALA A 90 6.18 -3.93 -6.87
CA ALA A 90 5.35 -2.99 -6.10
C ALA A 90 6.15 -2.02 -5.22
N SER A 91 7.46 -1.82 -5.41
CA SER A 91 8.28 -0.96 -4.53
C SER A 91 8.28 0.51 -4.97
N ALA A 92 7.85 1.42 -4.07
CA ALA A 92 7.98 2.86 -4.26
C ALA A 92 9.45 3.30 -4.36
N GLY A 93 10.35 2.69 -3.58
CA GLY A 93 11.78 2.98 -3.62
C GLY A 93 12.39 2.71 -5.00
N GLN A 94 12.06 1.56 -5.61
CA GLN A 94 12.56 1.23 -6.95
C GLN A 94 12.04 2.17 -8.04
N ILE A 95 10.77 2.59 -7.96
CA ILE A 95 10.22 3.60 -8.88
C ILE A 95 10.95 4.94 -8.71
N LEU A 96 11.18 5.38 -7.47
CA LEU A 96 11.91 6.61 -7.18
C LEU A 96 13.36 6.55 -7.70
N ASP A 97 14.01 5.40 -7.59
CA ASP A 97 15.36 5.16 -8.12
C ASP A 97 15.41 5.22 -9.64
N LEU A 98 14.46 4.59 -10.34
CA LEU A 98 14.34 4.70 -11.80
C LEU A 98 14.15 6.16 -12.23
N LEU A 99 13.28 6.89 -11.52
CA LEU A 99 12.99 8.31 -11.76
C LEU A 99 14.10 9.26 -11.27
N GLN A 100 15.27 8.77 -10.82
CA GLN A 100 16.47 9.61 -10.65
C GLN A 100 17.03 10.07 -11.98
N ASP A 101 16.85 9.28 -13.03
CA ASP A 101 17.23 9.67 -14.36
C ASP A 101 16.28 10.75 -14.89
N SER A 102 16.77 11.99 -14.96
CA SER A 102 16.01 13.13 -15.45
C SER A 102 15.55 12.97 -16.91
N THR A 103 16.26 12.17 -17.71
CA THR A 103 15.85 11.89 -19.09
C THR A 103 14.62 11.00 -19.12
N LEU A 104 14.55 10.01 -18.22
CA LEU A 104 13.38 9.14 -18.03
C LEU A 104 12.20 9.90 -17.42
N ALA A 105 12.44 10.69 -16.38
CA ALA A 105 11.39 11.49 -15.75
C ALA A 105 10.76 12.52 -16.72
N ALA A 106 11.54 13.02 -17.69
CA ALA A 106 11.06 13.94 -18.71
C ALA A 106 10.17 13.30 -19.79
N VAL A 107 10.06 11.96 -19.83
CA VAL A 107 9.23 11.24 -20.82
C VAL A 107 7.73 11.38 -20.53
N PHE A 108 7.35 11.43 -19.26
CA PHE A 108 5.94 11.40 -18.86
C PHE A 108 5.18 12.69 -19.17
N PRO A 109 5.70 13.89 -18.84
CA PRO A 109 4.91 15.11 -18.97
C PRO A 109 4.69 15.55 -20.42
N GLU A 110 3.43 15.81 -20.78
CA GLU A 110 3.06 16.22 -22.14
C GLU A 110 3.29 17.72 -22.43
N ASN A 111 3.41 18.55 -21.37
CA ASN A 111 3.59 20.00 -21.49
C ASN A 111 4.33 20.59 -20.29
N ALA A 112 4.76 21.85 -20.40
CA ALA A 112 5.57 22.52 -19.39
C ALA A 112 4.89 22.63 -18.00
N LYS A 113 3.56 22.80 -17.96
CA LYS A 113 2.82 22.83 -16.69
C LYS A 113 2.83 21.44 -16.05
N ALA A 114 2.50 20.41 -16.81
CA ALA A 114 2.56 19.02 -16.36
C ALA A 114 3.99 18.64 -15.90
N ALA A 115 5.02 19.16 -16.55
CA ALA A 115 6.41 18.94 -16.17
C ALA A 115 6.76 19.56 -14.82
N ALA A 116 6.28 20.78 -14.55
CA ALA A 116 6.47 21.44 -13.26
C ALA A 116 5.75 20.69 -12.14
N ASP A 117 4.48 20.32 -12.37
CA ASP A 117 3.66 19.57 -11.40
C ASP A 117 4.28 18.18 -11.11
N ALA A 118 4.74 17.48 -12.15
CA ALA A 118 5.41 16.18 -12.04
C ALA A 118 6.72 16.27 -11.26
N ALA A 119 7.56 17.28 -11.55
CA ALA A 119 8.81 17.50 -10.85
C ALA A 119 8.58 17.81 -9.35
N GLN A 120 7.58 18.64 -9.04
CA GLN A 120 7.20 18.93 -7.66
C GLN A 120 6.71 17.68 -6.92
N ALA A 121 5.84 16.89 -7.56
CA ALA A 121 5.33 15.65 -6.97
C ALA A 121 6.45 14.61 -6.74
N LEU A 122 7.39 14.48 -7.69
CA LEU A 122 8.54 13.58 -7.54
C LEU A 122 9.45 14.03 -6.39
N ALA A 123 9.70 15.34 -6.23
CA ALA A 123 10.48 15.87 -5.11
C ALA A 123 9.78 15.63 -3.76
N ALA A 124 8.46 15.82 -3.70
CA ALA A 124 7.67 15.51 -2.51
C ALA A 124 7.71 14.01 -2.18
N ALA A 125 7.53 13.13 -3.18
CA ALA A 125 7.57 11.68 -3.00
C ALA A 125 8.92 11.22 -2.43
N ARG A 126 10.04 11.76 -2.94
CA ARG A 126 11.39 11.48 -2.41
C ARG A 126 11.53 11.91 -0.95
N THR A 127 11.07 13.12 -0.64
CA THR A 127 11.16 13.68 0.71
C THR A 127 10.34 12.87 1.70
N GLU A 128 9.08 12.56 1.35
CA GLU A 128 8.20 11.74 2.19
C GLU A 128 8.72 10.32 2.36
N PHE A 129 9.22 9.70 1.30
CA PHE A 129 9.75 8.34 1.38
C PHE A 129 10.99 8.26 2.28
N GLU A 130 11.93 9.21 2.15
CA GLU A 130 13.13 9.22 2.98
C GLU A 130 12.81 9.53 4.44
N ALA A 131 11.91 10.49 4.70
CA ALA A 131 11.45 10.79 6.06
C ALA A 131 10.78 9.56 6.70
N LEU A 132 9.91 8.87 5.95
CA LEU A 132 9.22 7.67 6.43
C LEU A 132 10.20 6.56 6.78
N ARG A 133 11.24 6.32 5.97
CA ARG A 133 12.24 5.26 6.24
C ARG A 133 12.99 5.46 7.54
N GLN A 134 13.21 6.71 7.93
CA GLN A 134 13.89 7.09 9.16
C GLN A 134 12.95 7.16 10.36
N ASP A 135 11.64 7.17 10.11
CA ASP A 135 10.62 7.23 11.14
C ASP A 135 10.54 5.92 11.94
N LYS A 136 10.27 6.05 13.24
CA LYS A 136 9.96 4.93 14.13
C LYS A 136 8.80 4.09 13.58
N LEU A 137 7.81 4.73 12.95
CA LEU A 137 6.65 4.08 12.35
C LEU A 137 7.06 2.99 11.35
N PHE A 138 8.03 3.26 10.48
CA PHE A 138 8.52 2.29 9.50
C PHE A 138 9.28 1.14 10.16
N GLN A 139 10.08 1.44 11.19
CA GLN A 139 10.78 0.40 11.96
C GLN A 139 9.80 -0.51 12.72
N ASP A 140 8.75 0.07 13.31
CA ASP A 140 7.69 -0.66 14.00
C ASP A 140 6.91 -1.55 13.01
N GLY A 141 6.60 -1.04 11.81
CA GLY A 141 6.00 -1.84 10.74
C GLY A 141 6.87 -2.99 10.25
N ARG A 142 8.18 -2.76 10.16
CA ARG A 142 9.15 -3.79 9.79
C ARG A 142 9.29 -4.86 10.87
N ALA A 143 9.37 -4.45 12.14
CA ALA A 143 9.35 -5.36 13.28
C ALA A 143 8.07 -6.18 13.28
N LEU A 144 6.92 -5.52 13.14
CA LEU A 144 5.62 -6.18 13.03
C LEU A 144 5.56 -7.23 11.92
N ARG A 145 6.04 -6.89 10.72
CA ARG A 145 6.10 -7.84 9.60
C ARG A 145 6.94 -9.06 9.97
N ASN A 146 8.06 -8.89 10.67
CA ASN A 146 8.97 -9.99 10.99
C ASN A 146 8.47 -10.81 12.21
N ASP A 147 7.92 -10.14 13.22
CA ASP A 147 7.55 -10.73 14.52
C ASP A 147 6.13 -11.32 14.49
N ALA A 148 5.15 -10.67 13.84
CA ALA A 148 3.82 -11.28 13.64
C ALA A 148 3.87 -12.51 12.72
N ILE A 149 4.93 -12.65 11.92
CA ILE A 149 5.17 -13.87 11.15
C ILE A 149 5.55 -15.05 12.07
N ALA A 150 6.27 -14.78 13.17
CA ALA A 150 6.73 -15.77 14.14
C ALA A 150 5.67 -16.12 15.19
N HIS A 151 4.96 -15.15 15.77
CA HIS A 151 4.07 -15.39 16.90
C HIS A 151 2.74 -16.09 16.55
N ILE A 152 2.25 -16.01 15.30
CA ILE A 152 1.07 -16.79 14.85
C ILE A 152 1.36 -18.31 14.84
N LEU A 153 2.63 -18.70 14.82
CA LEU A 153 3.08 -20.10 14.78
C LEU A 153 3.62 -20.61 16.13
N ILE A 154 3.70 -19.76 17.16
CA ILE A 154 4.25 -20.09 18.49
C ILE A 154 3.22 -19.67 19.56
N PRO A 155 2.37 -20.61 20.03
CA PRO A 155 1.22 -20.32 20.89
C PRO A 155 1.54 -19.73 22.28
N ASP A 156 2.79 -19.87 22.74
CA ASP A 156 3.15 -19.62 24.15
C ASP A 156 3.75 -18.22 24.40
N GLU A 157 3.86 -17.37 23.38
CA GLU A 157 4.34 -16.00 23.55
C GLU A 157 3.19 -14.99 23.55
N PRO A 158 3.18 -14.01 24.48
CA PRO A 158 2.14 -12.99 24.52
C PRO A 158 2.14 -12.24 23.19
N THR A 159 1.01 -12.29 22.48
CA THR A 159 0.82 -11.56 21.23
C THR A 159 1.19 -10.10 21.47
N PRO A 160 2.15 -9.53 20.71
CA PRO A 160 2.47 -8.12 20.84
C PRO A 160 1.17 -7.33 20.70
N THR A 161 0.99 -6.31 21.54
CA THR A 161 -0.15 -5.38 21.41
C THR A 161 0.14 -4.48 20.21
N VAL A 162 0.00 -5.05 19.01
CA VAL A 162 0.18 -4.31 17.78
C VAL A 162 -1.06 -3.44 17.64
N GLU A 163 -0.90 -2.17 17.95
CA GLU A 163 -2.00 -1.23 17.77
C GLU A 163 -2.28 -1.06 16.28
N TYR A 164 -3.54 -1.25 15.88
CA TYR A 164 -4.04 -1.05 14.52
C TYR A 164 -3.58 0.26 13.89
N ASP A 165 -3.41 1.27 14.74
CA ASP A 165 -2.90 2.59 14.40
C ASP A 165 -1.56 2.56 13.65
N THR A 166 -0.66 1.63 13.98
CA THR A 166 0.63 1.52 13.27
C THR A 166 0.41 1.10 11.83
N PHE A 167 -0.44 0.10 11.61
CA PHE A 167 -0.82 -0.34 10.27
C PHE A 167 -1.56 0.77 9.50
N PHE A 168 -2.54 1.43 10.12
CA PHE A 168 -3.31 2.49 9.44
C PHE A 168 -2.42 3.68 9.05
N LYS A 169 -1.50 4.11 9.92
CA LYS A 169 -0.56 5.20 9.62
C LYS A 169 0.40 4.83 8.49
N LEU A 170 0.93 3.61 8.48
CA LEU A 170 1.78 3.12 7.39
C LEU A 170 1.02 3.01 6.07
N HIS A 171 -0.23 2.56 6.12
CA HIS A 171 -1.11 2.51 4.98
C HIS A 171 -1.34 3.90 4.40
N ASP A 172 -1.68 4.88 5.24
CA ASP A 172 -1.89 6.28 4.81
C ASP A 172 -0.63 6.86 4.18
N ALA A 173 0.56 6.51 4.70
CA ALA A 173 1.83 6.93 4.12
C ALA A 173 2.08 6.30 2.74
N ALA A 174 1.79 5.00 2.58
CA ALA A 174 1.88 4.33 1.29
C ALA A 174 0.92 4.95 0.26
N GLU A 175 -0.34 5.22 0.64
CA GLU A 175 -1.30 5.87 -0.26
C GLU A 175 -0.84 7.24 -0.74
N ARG A 176 -0.33 8.09 0.16
CA ARG A 176 0.22 9.40 -0.22
C ARG A 176 1.34 9.26 -1.23
N LEU A 177 2.26 8.32 -1.02
CA LEU A 177 3.36 8.05 -1.95
C LEU A 177 2.84 7.60 -3.32
N VAL A 178 1.86 6.69 -3.38
CA VAL A 178 1.27 6.24 -4.65
C VAL A 178 0.62 7.41 -5.39
N VAL A 179 -0.15 8.25 -4.70
CA VAL A 179 -0.75 9.45 -5.31
C VAL A 179 0.32 10.37 -5.90
N LEU A 180 1.39 10.65 -5.14
CA LEU A 180 2.48 11.49 -5.63
C LEU A 180 3.20 10.89 -6.84
N LEU A 181 3.42 9.57 -6.84
CA LEU A 181 4.03 8.87 -7.98
C LEU A 181 3.13 8.87 -9.22
N TYR A 182 1.81 8.76 -9.05
CA TYR A 182 0.86 8.91 -10.16
C TYR A 182 0.88 10.33 -10.76
N ILE A 183 1.01 11.36 -9.93
CA ILE A 183 1.17 12.74 -10.38
C ILE A 183 2.52 12.91 -11.09
N ALA A 184 3.60 12.38 -10.53
CA ALA A 184 4.95 12.42 -11.12
C ALA A 184 5.01 11.75 -12.51
N CYS A 185 4.27 10.66 -12.69
CA CYS A 185 4.15 9.96 -13.98
C CYS A 185 3.00 10.49 -14.87
N THR A 186 2.33 11.58 -14.47
CA THR A 186 1.19 12.19 -15.17
C THR A 186 0.08 11.21 -15.53
N ARG A 187 -0.20 10.24 -14.66
CA ARG A 187 -1.19 9.16 -14.85
C ARG A 187 -2.55 9.45 -14.21
N GLY A 188 -2.79 10.69 -13.78
CA GLY A 188 -4.04 11.07 -13.14
C GLY A 188 -4.10 10.59 -11.69
N ARG A 189 -5.03 9.68 -11.37
CA ARG A 189 -5.25 9.17 -10.01
C ARG A 189 -5.06 7.65 -9.95
N PRO A 190 -4.60 7.10 -8.81
CA PRO A 190 -4.56 5.67 -8.59
C PRO A 190 -5.96 5.04 -8.68
N GLN A 191 -6.03 3.82 -9.22
CA GLN A 191 -7.30 3.09 -9.41
C GLN A 191 -7.89 2.62 -8.07
N TYR A 192 -7.05 2.34 -7.06
CA TYR A 192 -7.54 1.90 -5.75
C TYR A 192 -8.57 2.85 -5.13
N ILE A 193 -8.50 4.16 -5.46
CA ILE A 193 -9.45 5.18 -4.97
C ILE A 193 -10.86 4.86 -5.44
N GLU A 194 -11.03 4.41 -6.68
CA GLU A 194 -12.34 4.06 -7.24
C GLU A 194 -12.92 2.79 -6.62
N HIS A 195 -12.08 1.97 -6.00
CA HIS A 195 -12.48 0.72 -5.35
C HIS A 195 -12.86 0.87 -3.89
N GLU A 196 -12.67 2.04 -3.27
CA GLU A 196 -12.87 2.25 -1.84
C GLU A 196 -14.26 1.79 -1.35
N GLU A 197 -15.32 2.27 -2.00
CA GLU A 197 -16.69 1.92 -1.63
C GLU A 197 -17.00 0.44 -1.88
N ARG A 198 -16.36 -0.17 -2.88
CA ARG A 198 -16.47 -1.61 -3.13
C ARG A 198 -15.81 -2.40 -1.99
N PHE A 199 -14.61 -2.01 -1.54
CA PHE A 199 -13.92 -2.67 -0.44
C PHE A 199 -14.71 -2.61 0.86
N LYS A 200 -15.29 -1.45 1.20
CA LYS A 200 -16.18 -1.29 2.36
C LYS A 200 -17.38 -2.25 2.29
N ARG A 201 -18.08 -2.29 1.15
CA ARG A 201 -19.21 -3.21 0.97
C ARG A 201 -18.80 -4.68 1.11
N LEU A 202 -17.69 -5.08 0.49
CA LEU A 202 -17.20 -6.46 0.56
C LEU A 202 -16.80 -6.85 1.98
N ALA A 203 -16.16 -5.95 2.73
CA ALA A 203 -15.83 -6.16 4.14
C ALA A 203 -17.08 -6.40 4.99
N THR A 204 -18.12 -5.57 4.80
CA THR A 204 -19.42 -5.74 5.46
C THR A 204 -20.07 -7.08 5.08
N THR A 205 -20.13 -7.42 3.79
CA THR A 205 -20.69 -8.70 3.33
C THR A 205 -19.95 -9.91 3.90
N PHE A 206 -18.62 -9.85 3.97
CA PHE A 206 -17.80 -10.92 4.55
C PHE A 206 -18.21 -11.21 6.00
N TRP A 207 -18.25 -10.17 6.85
CA TRP A 207 -18.61 -10.35 8.25
C TRP A 207 -20.08 -10.66 8.45
N ASP A 208 -20.99 -10.05 7.69
CA ASP A 208 -22.43 -10.39 7.75
C ASP A 208 -22.68 -11.87 7.45
N THR A 209 -21.99 -12.40 6.44
CA THR A 209 -22.06 -13.81 6.08
C THR A 209 -21.56 -14.68 7.23
N TYR A 210 -20.41 -14.33 7.81
CA TYR A 210 -19.84 -15.06 8.97
C TYR A 210 -20.81 -15.06 10.18
N PHE A 211 -21.29 -13.89 10.61
CA PHE A 211 -22.17 -13.78 11.78
C PHE A 211 -23.57 -14.37 11.55
N THR A 212 -24.04 -14.40 10.30
CA THR A 212 -25.29 -15.11 9.95
C THR A 212 -25.09 -16.61 10.03
N GLY A 213 -23.98 -17.13 9.52
CA GLY A 213 -23.62 -18.55 9.64
C GLY A 213 -23.49 -18.99 11.10
N MET A 214 -22.78 -18.21 11.92
CA MET A 214 -22.64 -18.42 13.36
C MET A 214 -24.00 -18.55 14.07
N ARG A 215 -24.92 -17.62 13.81
CA ARG A 215 -26.27 -17.65 14.42
C ARG A 215 -27.09 -18.85 13.95
N ALA A 216 -26.91 -19.30 12.71
CA ALA A 216 -27.61 -20.46 12.17
C ALA A 216 -27.11 -21.78 12.77
N THR A 217 -25.86 -21.84 13.26
CA THR A 217 -25.29 -23.05 13.89
C THR A 217 -25.63 -23.21 15.37
N GLY A 218 -26.35 -22.25 15.98
CA GLY A 218 -26.83 -22.36 17.37
C GLY A 218 -25.72 -22.34 18.43
N THR A 219 -24.55 -21.80 18.09
CA THR A 219 -23.38 -21.62 18.94
C THR A 219 -23.17 -20.16 19.30
#